data_AF-A0AAN5C9W4-F1
#
_entry.id   AF-A0AAN5C9W4-F1
#
_cell.length_a   1.000
_cell.length_b   1.000
_cell.length_c   1.000
_cell.angle_alpha   90.00
_cell.angle_beta   90.00
_cell.angle_gamma   90.00
#
_symmetry.space_group_name_H-M   'P 1'
#
loop_
_entity.id
_entity.type
_entity.pdbx_description
1 polymer ?
#
loop_
_entity_poly.entity_id
_entity_poly.type
_entity_poly.pdbx_seq_one_letter_code
_entity_poly.pdbx_strand_id
1 'polypeptide(L)'
;MDSVTTSVATANDVEEVYEFMMEEFLPEPSLNAAINLQKEDVSQCYHGSRGRIVGFNLSAIVAYRQEEEWAYPTRLQLILDLLDALNKNKWALIPKDVDKLLYVEVICVAGQYKKQGNAQLFAKTGYRVLREIRLAEFLGKDGKPVFVCPDGTTAAQLVFRHI
;
A
#
# COMPACT_ATOMS: atom_id res chain seq x y z
N MET A 1 14.17 20.53 -16.76
CA MET A 1 13.67 19.28 -16.15
C MET A 1 14.36 19.19 -14.81
N ASP A 2 13.58 19.08 -13.74
CA ASP A 2 14.13 19.10 -12.38
C ASP A 2 14.79 17.75 -12.08
N SER A 3 15.99 17.79 -11.50
CA SER A 3 16.71 16.58 -11.08
C SER A 3 16.04 15.95 -9.87
N VAL A 4 15.66 14.68 -9.96
CA VAL A 4 15.12 13.91 -8.83
C VAL A 4 16.27 13.23 -8.08
N THR A 5 16.29 13.36 -6.76
CA THR A 5 17.24 12.68 -5.87
C THR A 5 16.50 11.73 -4.93
N THR A 6 17.20 10.70 -4.43
CA THR A 6 16.64 9.72 -3.48
C THR A 6 17.39 9.78 -2.17
N SER A 7 16.66 9.81 -1.05
CA SER A 7 17.21 9.76 0.31
C SER A 7 16.35 8.88 1.21
N VAL A 8 16.92 8.43 2.33
CA VAL A 8 16.14 7.79 3.40
C VAL A 8 15.35 8.87 4.11
N ALA A 9 14.04 8.66 4.28
CA ALA A 9 13.18 9.57 5.03
C ALA A 9 13.58 9.58 6.52
N THR A 10 13.47 10.75 7.14
CA THR A 10 13.76 11.03 8.53
C THR A 10 12.49 11.47 9.26
N ALA A 11 12.57 11.62 10.58
CA ALA A 11 11.44 12.13 11.37
C ALA A 11 10.92 13.51 10.91
N ASN A 12 11.78 14.31 10.26
CA ASN A 12 11.41 15.62 9.74
C ASN A 12 10.59 15.55 8.45
N ASP A 13 10.60 14.41 7.75
CA ASP A 13 9.91 14.23 6.46
C ASP A 13 8.49 13.67 6.63
N VAL A 14 8.13 13.20 7.83
CA VAL A 14 6.85 12.52 8.13
C VAL A 14 5.65 13.35 7.70
N GLU A 15 5.71 14.65 7.97
CA GLU A 15 4.61 15.58 7.71
C GLU A 15 4.39 15.78 6.21
N GLU A 16 5.46 15.99 5.46
CA GLU A 16 5.40 16.17 4.02
C GLU A 16 4.98 14.87 3.31
N VAL A 17 5.44 13.72 3.79
CA VAL A 17 4.97 12.40 3.30
C VAL A 17 3.47 12.26 3.52
N TYR A 18 2.96 12.68 4.68
CA TYR A 18 1.52 12.63 4.96
C TYR A 18 0.72 13.57 4.05
N GLU A 19 1.12 14.82 3.89
CA GLU A 19 0.46 15.76 2.98
C GLU A 19 0.43 15.20 1.55
N PHE A 20 1.57 14.71 1.07
CA PHE A 20 1.68 14.05 -0.22
C PHE A 20 0.78 12.81 -0.32
N MET A 21 0.67 12.01 0.74
CA MET A 21 -0.24 10.87 0.79
C MET A 21 -1.69 11.32 0.65
N MET A 22 -2.11 12.39 1.32
CA MET A 22 -3.47 12.88 1.24
C MET A 22 -3.82 13.44 -0.14
N GLU A 23 -2.86 14.04 -0.83
CA GLU A 23 -3.07 14.65 -2.15
C GLU A 23 -2.95 13.65 -3.30
N GLU A 24 -1.89 12.83 -3.30
CA GLU A 24 -1.52 11.98 -4.45
C GLU A 24 -1.83 10.50 -4.22
N PHE A 25 -1.80 10.02 -2.96
CA PHE A 25 -2.07 8.61 -2.65
C PHE A 25 -3.51 8.34 -2.22
N LEU A 26 -4.23 9.25 -1.58
CA LEU A 26 -5.59 8.95 -1.13
C LEU A 26 -6.57 8.72 -2.29
N PRO A 27 -6.59 9.55 -3.36
CA PRO A 27 -7.62 9.45 -4.40
C PRO A 27 -7.33 8.38 -5.48
N GLU A 28 -6.11 7.86 -5.55
CA GLU A 28 -5.61 7.09 -6.71
C GLU A 28 -5.66 5.55 -6.60
N PRO A 29 -5.32 4.92 -5.45
CA PRO A 29 -5.34 3.48 -5.28
C PRO A 29 -6.73 2.92 -5.58
N SER A 30 -6.73 1.86 -6.37
CA SER A 30 -7.94 1.21 -6.88
C SER A 30 -8.94 0.84 -5.78
N LEU A 31 -8.45 0.44 -4.60
CA LEU A 31 -9.27 0.09 -3.43
C LEU A 31 -9.88 1.32 -2.75
N ASN A 32 -9.13 2.41 -2.59
CA ASN A 32 -9.61 3.66 -1.99
C ASN A 32 -10.74 4.24 -2.85
N ALA A 33 -10.53 4.27 -4.16
CA ALA A 33 -11.53 4.73 -5.12
C ALA A 33 -12.78 3.83 -5.11
N ALA A 34 -12.61 2.50 -5.02
CA ALA A 34 -13.72 1.54 -5.02
C ALA A 34 -14.69 1.71 -3.83
N ILE A 35 -14.19 2.15 -2.68
CA ILE A 35 -15.02 2.39 -1.48
C ILE A 35 -15.35 3.86 -1.24
N ASN A 36 -14.97 4.74 -2.20
CA ASN A 36 -15.09 6.18 -2.09
C ASN A 36 -14.49 6.74 -0.78
N LEU A 37 -13.28 6.29 -0.43
CA LEU A 37 -12.55 6.72 0.76
C LEU A 37 -12.25 8.22 0.68
N GLN A 38 -12.72 9.00 1.66
CA GLN A 38 -12.53 10.45 1.70
C GLN A 38 -11.43 10.86 2.68
N LYS A 39 -10.95 12.09 2.57
CA LYS A 39 -9.92 12.65 3.47
C LYS A 39 -10.38 12.62 4.93
N GLU A 40 -11.65 12.85 5.18
CA GLU A 40 -12.25 12.83 6.52
C GLU A 40 -12.28 11.41 7.12
N ASP A 41 -12.24 10.36 6.29
CA ASP A 41 -12.18 8.97 6.76
C ASP A 41 -10.79 8.60 7.30
N VAL A 42 -9.75 9.38 6.97
CA VAL A 42 -8.33 9.13 7.31
C VAL A 42 -7.67 10.24 8.14
N SER A 43 -8.35 11.37 8.36
CA SER A 43 -7.76 12.52 9.03
C SER A 43 -7.67 12.32 10.55
N GLN A 44 -6.49 11.98 11.06
CA GLN A 44 -6.05 12.31 12.42
C GLN A 44 -4.67 12.99 12.37
N CYS A 45 -4.69 14.32 12.54
CA CYS A 45 -3.59 15.26 12.84
C CYS A 45 -2.46 15.43 11.80
N TYR A 46 -1.65 16.47 12.02
CA TYR A 46 -0.39 16.91 11.36
C TYR A 46 -0.52 18.00 10.26
N HIS A 47 0.33 19.03 10.38
CA HIS A 47 0.41 20.24 9.55
C HIS A 47 1.82 20.85 9.57
N GLY A 48 2.42 21.09 8.41
CA GLY A 48 3.61 21.94 8.24
C GLY A 48 4.65 21.46 7.22
N SER A 49 5.68 22.29 6.96
CA SER A 49 6.35 22.40 5.65
C SER A 49 7.89 22.29 5.67
N ARG A 50 8.51 21.71 4.62
CA ARG A 50 9.34 22.38 3.58
C ARG A 50 10.15 21.37 2.74
N GLY A 51 9.76 21.26 1.47
CA GLY A 51 10.31 20.37 0.43
C GLY A 51 9.20 20.14 -0.60
N ARG A 52 9.46 19.50 -1.75
CA ARG A 52 8.37 18.86 -2.50
C ARG A 52 8.74 17.41 -2.77
N ILE A 53 8.17 16.51 -1.98
CA ILE A 53 8.16 15.08 -2.20
C ILE A 53 7.39 14.85 -3.50
N VAL A 54 7.99 14.03 -4.36
CA VAL A 54 7.45 13.65 -5.67
C VAL A 54 7.09 12.17 -5.73
N GLY A 55 7.43 11.44 -4.67
CA GLY A 55 7.11 10.03 -4.44
C GLY A 55 7.80 9.50 -3.19
N PHE A 56 7.27 8.42 -2.63
CA PHE A 56 7.84 7.74 -1.47
C PHE A 56 7.63 6.23 -1.56
N ASN A 57 8.48 5.49 -0.84
CA ASN A 57 8.32 4.07 -0.58
C ASN A 57 8.31 3.88 0.94
N LEU A 58 7.15 3.51 1.48
CA LEU A 58 7.00 3.16 2.89
C LEU A 58 7.24 1.66 3.05
N SER A 59 8.25 1.32 3.85
CA SER A 59 8.63 -0.05 4.12
C SER A 59 8.87 -0.28 5.62
N ALA A 60 8.51 -1.46 6.10
CA ALA A 60 8.73 -1.90 7.48
C ALA A 60 9.58 -3.19 7.50
N ILE A 61 10.31 -3.39 8.61
CA ILE A 61 10.96 -4.68 8.89
C ILE A 61 10.02 -5.49 9.76
N VAL A 62 9.55 -6.62 9.23
CA VAL A 62 8.65 -7.53 9.95
C VAL A 62 9.42 -8.78 10.35
N ALA A 63 9.50 -9.05 11.65
CA ALA A 63 10.11 -10.25 12.19
C ALA A 63 9.10 -11.41 12.26
N TYR A 64 9.59 -12.63 12.11
CA TYR A 64 8.79 -13.84 12.30
C TYR A 64 8.14 -13.87 13.70
N ARG A 65 6.81 -14.07 13.76
CA ARG A 65 5.96 -14.16 14.97
C ARG A 65 5.52 -12.86 15.66
N GLN A 66 5.57 -11.72 14.98
CA GLN A 66 4.83 -10.53 15.41
C GLN A 66 3.61 -10.35 14.49
N GLU A 67 2.42 -10.63 15.01
CA GLU A 67 1.15 -10.24 14.41
C GLU A 67 0.66 -9.00 15.16
N GLU A 68 0.29 -7.95 14.44
CA GLU A 68 -0.30 -6.75 15.02
C GLU A 68 -1.79 -6.70 14.70
N GLU A 69 -2.62 -6.45 15.71
CA GLU A 69 -4.04 -6.17 15.53
C GLU A 69 -4.26 -4.65 15.52
N TRP A 70 -4.99 -4.16 14.53
CA TRP A 70 -5.33 -2.74 14.43
C TRP A 70 -6.85 -2.58 14.26
N ALA A 71 -7.44 -1.57 14.90
CA ALA A 71 -8.86 -1.24 14.77
C ALA A 71 -9.03 0.17 14.19
N TYR A 72 -9.83 0.30 13.14
CA TYR A 72 -9.93 1.52 12.34
C TYR A 72 -11.39 1.84 11.93
N PRO A 73 -11.67 3.03 11.36
CA PRO A 73 -13.01 3.40 10.87
C PRO A 73 -13.56 2.41 9.83
N THR A 74 -14.88 2.31 9.72
CA THR A 74 -15.60 1.24 9.00
C THR A 74 -15.25 1.08 7.52
N ARG A 75 -14.90 2.15 6.79
CA ARG A 75 -14.47 2.02 5.39
C ARG A 75 -13.03 1.51 5.29
N LEU A 76 -12.13 2.05 6.10
CA LEU A 76 -10.75 1.62 6.16
C LEU A 76 -10.65 0.16 6.59
N GLN A 77 -11.54 -0.29 7.47
CA GLN A 77 -11.65 -1.68 7.89
C GLN A 77 -11.84 -2.64 6.70
N LEU A 78 -12.55 -2.26 5.63
CA LEU A 78 -12.71 -3.13 4.45
C LEU A 78 -11.37 -3.39 3.75
N ILE A 79 -10.53 -2.36 3.64
CA ILE A 79 -9.18 -2.49 3.06
C ILE A 79 -8.32 -3.35 3.98
N LEU A 80 -8.40 -3.13 5.29
CA LEU A 80 -7.66 -3.91 6.27
C LEU A 80 -8.08 -5.38 6.27
N ASP A 81 -9.37 -5.67 6.17
CA ASP A 81 -9.87 -7.04 6.08
C ASP A 81 -9.32 -7.76 4.83
N LEU A 82 -9.18 -7.05 3.70
CA LEU A 82 -8.55 -7.59 2.50
C LEU A 82 -7.05 -7.81 2.70
N LEU A 83 -6.35 -6.85 3.33
CA LEU A 83 -4.93 -6.97 3.64
C LEU A 83 -4.65 -8.12 4.62
N ASP A 84 -5.50 -8.30 5.63
CA ASP A 84 -5.45 -9.42 6.57
C ASP A 84 -5.71 -10.74 5.85
N ALA A 85 -6.71 -10.80 4.97
CA ALA A 85 -6.96 -11.97 4.14
C ALA A 85 -5.75 -12.32 3.25
N LEU A 86 -5.05 -11.33 2.70
CA LEU A 86 -3.82 -11.54 1.95
C LEU A 86 -2.66 -12.03 2.83
N ASN A 87 -2.50 -11.45 4.02
CA ASN A 87 -1.38 -11.70 4.92
C ASN A 87 -1.55 -12.93 5.82
N LYS A 88 -2.78 -13.44 5.98
CA LYS A 88 -3.11 -14.56 6.87
C LYS A 88 -2.21 -15.75 6.60
N ASN A 89 -1.46 -16.22 7.59
CA ASN A 89 -0.54 -17.35 7.45
C ASN A 89 0.50 -17.21 6.30
N LYS A 90 0.92 -15.97 5.97
CA LYS A 90 1.91 -15.71 4.90
C LYS A 90 3.25 -16.41 5.12
N TRP A 91 3.66 -16.57 6.37
CA TRP A 91 4.92 -17.23 6.72
C TRP A 91 4.97 -18.70 6.29
N ALA A 92 3.83 -19.38 6.14
CA ALA A 92 3.79 -20.73 5.56
C ALA A 92 4.08 -20.75 4.05
N LEU A 93 3.94 -19.61 3.37
CA LEU A 93 4.20 -19.44 1.93
C LEU A 93 5.62 -18.92 1.65
N ILE A 94 6.35 -18.51 2.68
CA ILE A 94 7.69 -17.95 2.60
C ILE A 94 8.72 -19.06 2.87
N PRO A 95 9.88 -19.08 2.19
CA PRO A 95 10.95 -20.04 2.47
C PRO A 95 11.35 -20.05 3.95
N LYS A 96 11.58 -21.25 4.52
CA LYS A 96 11.78 -21.44 5.97
C LYS A 96 13.09 -20.86 6.51
N ASP A 97 14.03 -20.60 5.62
CA ASP A 97 15.31 -19.96 5.88
C ASP A 97 15.21 -18.43 6.01
N VAL A 98 14.06 -17.85 5.68
CA VAL A 98 13.79 -16.41 5.85
C VAL A 98 13.17 -16.15 7.22
N ASP A 99 13.86 -15.38 8.06
CA ASP A 99 13.42 -15.00 9.41
C ASP A 99 12.90 -13.56 9.52
N LYS A 100 13.16 -12.73 8.49
CA LYS A 100 12.79 -11.32 8.41
C LYS A 100 12.35 -10.93 7.00
N LEU A 101 11.41 -9.98 6.92
CA LEU A 101 10.92 -9.42 5.67
C LEU A 101 11.13 -7.91 5.65
N LEU A 102 11.58 -7.39 4.51
CA LEU A 102 11.33 -6.01 4.14
C LEU A 102 9.95 -5.95 3.49
N TYR A 103 8.96 -5.47 4.25
CA TYR A 103 7.57 -5.38 3.82
C TYR A 103 7.33 -3.99 3.22
N VAL A 104 7.07 -3.93 1.91
CA VAL A 104 6.74 -2.68 1.21
C VAL A 104 5.24 -2.44 1.32
N GLU A 105 4.84 -1.45 2.09
CA GLU A 105 3.43 -1.14 2.39
C GLU A 105 2.82 -0.24 1.33
N VAL A 106 3.55 0.81 0.96
CA VAL A 106 3.07 1.82 0.01
C VAL A 106 4.19 2.23 -0.92
N ILE A 107 3.87 2.27 -2.22
CA ILE A 107 4.66 2.99 -3.21
C ILE A 107 3.72 4.01 -3.83
N CYS A 108 4.09 5.29 -3.76
CA CYS A 108 3.35 6.36 -4.40
C CYS A 108 4.31 7.27 -5.16
N VAL A 109 3.88 7.71 -6.35
CA VAL A 109 4.62 8.67 -7.19
C VAL A 109 3.59 9.64 -7.76
N ALA A 110 3.87 10.93 -7.65
CA ALA A 110 2.96 11.97 -8.09
C ALA A 110 2.70 11.85 -9.59
N GLY A 111 1.48 12.20 -10.01
CA GLY A 111 1.01 11.97 -11.38
C GLY A 111 2.00 12.45 -12.47
N GLN A 112 2.56 13.65 -12.29
CA GLN A 112 3.51 14.28 -13.22
C GLN A 112 4.89 13.57 -13.30
N TYR A 113 5.20 12.68 -12.36
CA TYR A 113 6.45 11.90 -12.29
C TYR A 113 6.26 10.40 -12.59
N LYS A 114 5.04 9.98 -12.95
CA LYS A 114 4.75 8.61 -13.41
C LYS A 114 5.43 8.33 -14.75
N LYS A 115 5.64 7.04 -15.06
CA LYS A 115 6.30 6.53 -16.30
C LYS A 115 7.76 6.94 -16.49
N GLN A 116 8.42 7.47 -15.45
CA GLN A 116 9.84 7.85 -15.46
C GLN A 116 10.74 6.80 -14.78
N GLY A 117 10.18 5.67 -14.34
CA GLY A 117 10.92 4.61 -13.63
C GLY A 117 11.02 4.80 -12.12
N ASN A 118 10.45 5.87 -11.57
CA ASN A 118 10.44 6.19 -10.12
C ASN A 118 9.71 5.13 -9.27
N ALA A 119 8.74 4.42 -9.85
CA ALA A 119 8.17 3.20 -9.29
C ALA A 119 8.42 2.05 -10.27
N GLN A 120 9.05 0.98 -9.81
CA GLN A 120 9.22 -0.24 -10.60
C GLN A 120 8.13 -1.25 -10.24
N LEU A 121 7.50 -1.82 -11.26
CA LEU A 121 6.52 -2.89 -11.09
C LEU A 121 7.21 -4.14 -10.53
N PHE A 122 6.68 -4.69 -9.44
CA PHE A 122 7.19 -5.92 -8.82
C PHE A 122 7.29 -7.09 -9.81
N ALA A 123 6.34 -7.21 -10.74
CA ALA A 123 6.36 -8.22 -11.80
C ALA A 123 7.60 -8.15 -12.71
N LYS A 124 8.23 -6.97 -12.83
CA LYS A 124 9.42 -6.76 -13.66
C LYS A 124 10.73 -6.92 -12.89
N THR A 125 10.67 -7.15 -11.58
CA THR A 125 11.85 -7.11 -10.70
C THR A 125 12.09 -8.43 -9.95
N GLY A 126 11.53 -9.54 -10.43
CA GLY A 126 11.77 -10.88 -9.89
C GLY A 126 10.88 -11.26 -8.71
N TYR A 127 9.83 -10.50 -8.44
CA TYR A 127 8.81 -10.91 -7.47
C TYR A 127 7.93 -12.01 -8.05
N ARG A 128 7.56 -12.97 -7.21
CA ARG A 128 6.55 -14.00 -7.49
C ARG A 128 5.30 -13.74 -6.66
N VAL A 129 4.15 -14.10 -7.20
CA VAL A 129 2.88 -14.08 -6.46
C VAL A 129 2.88 -15.22 -5.44
N LEU A 130 2.68 -14.91 -4.16
CA LEU A 130 2.45 -15.90 -3.10
C LEU A 130 0.96 -16.17 -2.93
N ARG A 131 0.13 -15.13 -3.06
CA ARG A 131 -1.32 -15.21 -2.95
C ARG A 131 -1.97 -14.16 -3.82
N GLU A 132 -3.12 -14.51 -4.39
CA GLU A 132 -4.00 -13.61 -5.11
C GLU A 132 -5.42 -13.76 -4.54
N ILE A 133 -6.12 -12.64 -4.38
CA ILE A 133 -7.55 -12.61 -4.10
C ILE A 133 -8.21 -11.85 -5.25
N ARG A 134 -9.16 -12.50 -5.93
CA ARG A 134 -10.01 -11.84 -6.94
C ARG A 134 -11.01 -10.95 -6.21
N LEU A 135 -11.08 -9.67 -6.59
CA LEU A 135 -11.95 -8.72 -5.91
C LEU A 135 -13.45 -9.07 -6.09
N ALA A 136 -13.80 -9.74 -7.18
CA ALA A 136 -15.14 -10.28 -7.41
C ALA A 136 -15.54 -11.40 -6.42
N GLU A 137 -14.57 -12.04 -5.77
CA GLU A 137 -14.79 -13.11 -4.78
C GLU A 137 -14.75 -12.60 -3.34
N PHE A 138 -14.31 -11.35 -3.13
CA PHE A 138 -14.30 -10.71 -1.82
C PHE A 138 -15.65 -10.01 -1.58
N LEU A 139 -16.60 -10.78 -1.02
CA LEU A 139 -18.00 -10.38 -0.91
C LEU A 139 -18.33 -9.76 0.46
N GLY A 140 -19.19 -8.75 0.43
CA GLY A 140 -19.80 -8.16 1.62
C GLY A 140 -20.90 -9.06 2.20
N LYS A 141 -21.48 -8.63 3.33
CA LYS A 141 -22.59 -9.35 3.98
C LYS A 141 -23.83 -9.49 3.10
N ASP A 142 -23.96 -8.65 2.09
CA ASP A 142 -25.04 -8.66 1.10
C ASP A 142 -24.76 -9.59 -0.10
N GLY A 143 -23.64 -10.31 -0.10
CA GLY A 143 -23.23 -11.22 -1.17
C GLY A 143 -22.71 -10.52 -2.43
N LYS A 144 -22.48 -9.20 -2.39
CA LYS A 144 -21.93 -8.43 -3.52
C LYS A 144 -20.44 -8.17 -3.32
N PRO A 145 -19.66 -7.98 -4.40
CA PRO A 145 -18.26 -7.58 -4.28
C PRO A 145 -18.11 -6.30 -3.47
N VAL A 146 -17.23 -6.31 -2.48
CA VAL A 146 -16.91 -5.12 -1.67
C VAL A 146 -16.18 -4.08 -2.52
N PHE A 147 -15.30 -4.53 -3.41
CA PHE A 147 -14.47 -3.67 -4.24
C PHE A 147 -14.86 -3.78 -5.71
N VAL A 148 -15.33 -2.66 -6.26
CA VAL A 148 -15.51 -2.47 -7.71
C VAL A 148 -14.64 -1.29 -8.13
N CYS A 149 -13.43 -1.59 -8.59
CA CYS A 149 -12.43 -0.58 -8.91
C CYS A 149 -12.71 0.08 -10.28
N PRO A 150 -12.78 1.42 -10.36
CA PRO A 150 -13.11 2.13 -11.61
C PRO A 150 -12.01 2.03 -12.67
N ASP A 151 -10.78 1.75 -12.27
CA ASP A 151 -9.61 1.59 -13.14
C ASP A 151 -9.52 0.20 -13.79
N GLY A 152 -10.47 -0.70 -13.49
CA GLY A 152 -10.47 -2.07 -13.99
C GLY A 152 -9.58 -3.04 -13.20
N THR A 153 -9.03 -2.63 -12.05
CA THR A 153 -8.31 -3.55 -11.16
C THR A 153 -9.25 -4.67 -10.69
N THR A 154 -8.82 -5.93 -10.86
CA THR A 154 -9.66 -7.12 -10.58
C THR A 154 -9.12 -8.04 -9.48
N ALA A 155 -7.90 -7.80 -9.01
CA ALA A 155 -7.26 -8.65 -8.03
C ALA A 155 -6.30 -7.86 -7.13
N ALA A 156 -6.15 -8.34 -5.90
CA ALA A 156 -5.08 -7.93 -5.00
C ALA A 156 -4.11 -9.11 -4.83
N GLN A 157 -2.80 -8.83 -4.81
CA GLN A 157 -1.76 -9.85 -4.80
C GLN A 157 -0.75 -9.59 -3.67
N LEU A 158 -0.44 -10.63 -2.90
CA LEU A 158 0.74 -10.67 -2.04
C LEU A 158 1.91 -11.22 -2.87
N VAL A 159 2.97 -10.43 -3.00
CA VAL A 159 4.15 -10.77 -3.80
C VAL A 159 5.41 -10.87 -2.95
N PHE A 160 6.36 -11.71 -3.35
CA PHE A 160 7.61 -11.94 -2.63
C PHE A 160 8.80 -12.05 -3.57
N ARG A 161 9.94 -11.52 -3.14
CA ARG A 161 11.23 -11.72 -3.79
C ARG A 161 12.28 -12.06 -2.74
N HIS A 162 13.04 -13.12 -2.99
CA HIS A 162 14.25 -13.38 -2.23
C HIS A 162 15.35 -12.46 -2.75
N ILE A 163 15.95 -11.68 -1.86
CA ILE A 163 17.10 -10.81 -2.15
C ILE A 163 18.38 -11.41 -1.60
#